data_AF-A0A1I8PWT0-F1
#
_entry.id   AF-A0A1I8PWT0-F1
#
_cell.length_a   1.000
_cell.length_b   1.000
_cell.length_c   1.000
_cell.angle_alpha   90.00
_cell.angle_beta   90.00
_cell.angle_gamma   90.00
#
_symmetry.space_group_name_H-M   'P 1'
#
loop_
_entity.id
_entity.type
_entity.pdbx_description
1 polymer ?
#
loop_
_entity_poly.entity_id
_entity_poly.type
_entity_poly.pdbx_seq_one_letter_code
_entity_poly.pdbx_strand_id
1 'polypeptide(L)'
;MSTFGPEFDKVWPEASTALQLTEFGKEILEQCASVEKPQQNVLDIEKFKRKSSRFPLEFVHNPFSITNQPKDRYPNIEKQIVSAYPLIHERVLQIYLDFLEHKCLYCNNKEKEIYQNISLTAFVQRLLTKRCASFFGKNDKYLLVSGERGCSSFMDVGTAHEKSPLLLKNVLSYDEIKLSAFLSVSSHSEFLNSGNRYNCRKIEKHKYAIEREGVVIGLTGPRLTRPEIMDYQDIIIAKTQNTKEKGYGFGFDEHPDCRVKDYRQLWKRFYEEPDYLHANVKIDNIRFGPSKNSEEILDSLIMKKRYAISFDTLLLESEARAKEAGKQAFVHVMGIGLSRLWKATDQQEKIFLKAFIQRVQYLLPKLQHIDVLHFSMFHLGKWDELTDGTVIESPTHPSGGIKMFLSKRNPSENLKTRGFGNRLLIVSYASDGNALPGNEFWMGCFNTSSNASTAWSTLVTEIHNPHINTEWVNGDNLHIATEEYGVMHISEYAKKKLLHV
;
A
#
# COMPACT_ATOMS: atom_id res chain seq x y z
N MET A 1 9.28 21.78 21.57
CA MET A 1 9.38 22.49 20.26
C MET A 1 9.18 21.45 19.18
N SER A 2 8.41 21.77 18.14
CA SER A 2 8.18 20.83 17.05
C SER A 2 9.47 20.49 16.30
N THR A 3 9.83 19.22 16.21
CA THR A 3 11.02 18.76 15.46
C THR A 3 10.93 19.04 13.96
N PHE A 4 9.71 19.10 13.40
CA PHE A 4 9.48 19.25 11.96
C PHE A 4 8.56 20.44 11.62
N GLY A 5 8.33 21.33 12.59
CA GLY A 5 7.53 22.53 12.43
C GLY A 5 6.05 22.37 12.79
N PRO A 6 5.36 23.50 13.06
CA PRO A 6 3.96 23.48 13.53
C PRO A 6 3.00 22.87 12.51
N GLU A 7 3.27 23.00 11.21
CA GLU A 7 2.47 22.39 10.14
C GLU A 7 2.55 20.86 10.18
N PHE A 8 3.72 20.30 10.53
CA PHE A 8 3.89 18.86 10.70
C PHE A 8 3.14 18.33 11.92
N ASP A 9 2.90 19.15 12.94
CA ASP A 9 2.17 18.72 14.13
C ASP A 9 0.65 18.68 13.91
N LYS A 10 0.14 19.42 12.91
CA LYS A 10 -1.26 19.30 12.50
C LYS A 10 -1.55 17.89 12.00
N VAL A 11 -2.57 17.26 12.56
CA VAL A 11 -2.95 15.90 12.18
C VAL A 11 -3.60 15.92 10.80
N TRP A 12 -3.17 15.01 9.93
CA TRP A 12 -3.74 14.85 8.60
C TRP A 12 -3.80 13.36 8.25
N PRO A 13 -4.88 12.87 7.61
CA PRO A 13 -6.10 13.61 7.28
C PRO A 13 -6.97 13.97 8.50
N GLU A 14 -7.70 15.08 8.42
CA GLU A 14 -8.69 15.47 9.44
C GLU A 14 -10.02 14.73 9.22
N ALA A 15 -10.63 14.26 10.31
CA ALA A 15 -11.96 13.64 10.32
C ALA A 15 -12.97 14.75 10.02
N SER A 16 -13.99 14.41 9.25
CA SER A 16 -14.99 15.32 8.68
C SER A 16 -14.55 16.14 7.47
N THR A 17 -13.35 15.94 6.91
CA THR A 17 -13.08 16.48 5.57
C THR A 17 -13.90 15.67 4.57
N ALA A 18 -15.01 16.25 4.10
CA ALA A 18 -15.84 15.63 3.08
C ALA A 18 -15.02 15.45 1.79
N LEU A 19 -15.18 14.30 1.14
CA LEU A 19 -14.60 14.09 -0.18
C LEU A 19 -15.19 15.12 -1.15
N GLN A 20 -14.33 15.86 -1.83
CA GLN A 20 -14.75 16.82 -2.85
C GLN A 20 -14.93 16.10 -4.19
N LEU A 21 -16.07 15.41 -4.34
CA LEU A 21 -16.38 14.67 -5.56
C LEU A 21 -16.92 15.62 -6.64
N THR A 22 -16.31 15.58 -7.82
CA THR A 22 -16.84 16.20 -9.04
C THR A 22 -18.10 15.48 -9.52
N GLU A 23 -18.88 16.08 -10.41
CA GLU A 23 -20.07 15.44 -11.00
C GLU A 23 -19.68 14.11 -11.67
N PHE A 24 -18.58 14.10 -12.42
CA PHE A 24 -18.01 12.89 -13.01
C PHE A 24 -17.68 11.81 -11.96
N GLY A 25 -17.03 12.21 -10.86
CA GLY A 25 -16.72 11.30 -9.76
C GLY A 25 -17.97 10.70 -9.10
N LYS A 26 -19.05 11.47 -8.98
CA LYS A 26 -20.34 10.99 -8.45
C LYS A 26 -20.99 9.97 -9.39
N GLU A 27 -21.02 10.23 -10.70
CA GLU A 27 -21.57 9.30 -11.69
C GLU A 27 -20.86 7.93 -11.67
N ILE A 28 -19.52 7.92 -11.59
CA ILE A 28 -18.76 6.66 -11.48
C ILE A 28 -19.04 5.96 -10.14
N LEU A 29 -19.17 6.72 -9.05
CA LEU A 29 -19.48 6.15 -7.75
C LEU A 29 -20.89 5.54 -7.71
N GLU A 30 -21.86 6.15 -8.39
CA GLU A 30 -23.21 5.59 -8.57
C GLU A 30 -23.19 4.24 -9.28
N GLN A 31 -22.38 4.09 -10.34
CA GLN A 31 -22.19 2.80 -11.02
C GLN A 31 -21.64 1.73 -10.07
N CYS A 32 -20.85 2.12 -9.07
CA CYS A 32 -20.31 1.20 -8.08
C CYS A 32 -21.37 0.68 -7.09
N ALA A 33 -22.50 1.38 -6.91
CA ALA A 33 -23.57 0.93 -6.03
C ALA A 33 -24.23 -0.39 -6.50
N SER A 34 -24.18 -0.68 -7.80
CA SER A 34 -24.67 -1.93 -8.40
C SER A 34 -23.65 -3.07 -8.43
N VAL A 35 -22.41 -2.85 -7.99
CA VAL A 35 -21.36 -3.90 -8.03
C VAL A 35 -21.70 -5.01 -7.03
N GLU A 36 -21.83 -6.22 -7.56
CA GLU A 36 -22.09 -7.42 -6.77
C GLU A 36 -20.82 -7.85 -6.03
N LYS A 37 -20.96 -8.03 -4.71
CA LYS A 37 -19.91 -8.65 -3.91
C LYS A 37 -19.77 -10.11 -4.35
N PRO A 38 -18.54 -10.64 -4.54
CA PRO A 38 -18.36 -12.05 -4.83
C PRO A 38 -19.04 -12.91 -3.77
N GLN A 39 -19.96 -13.77 -4.21
CA GLN A 39 -20.67 -14.68 -3.31
C GLN A 39 -19.67 -15.69 -2.73
N GLN A 40 -19.80 -16.03 -1.45
CA GLN A 40 -19.02 -17.08 -0.77
C GLN A 40 -19.37 -18.50 -1.25
N ASN A 41 -19.72 -18.65 -2.53
CA ASN A 41 -19.99 -19.95 -3.12
C ASN A 41 -18.73 -20.82 -3.02
N VAL A 42 -18.96 -22.12 -2.85
CA VAL A 42 -17.94 -23.15 -2.58
C VAL A 42 -16.75 -22.96 -3.53
N LEU A 43 -15.64 -22.47 -2.96
CA LEU A 43 -14.39 -22.31 -3.68
C LEU A 43 -13.95 -23.68 -4.23
N ASP A 44 -13.83 -23.80 -5.55
CA ASP A 44 -13.26 -24.99 -6.17
C ASP A 44 -11.73 -24.92 -6.09
N ILE A 45 -11.16 -25.56 -5.07
CA ILE A 45 -9.71 -25.62 -4.86
C ILE A 45 -8.97 -26.29 -6.04
N GLU A 46 -9.60 -27.20 -6.77
CA GLU A 46 -8.99 -27.84 -7.94
C GLU A 46 -8.95 -26.87 -9.13
N LYS A 47 -10.00 -26.05 -9.33
CA LYS A 47 -9.96 -24.93 -10.29
C LYS A 47 -8.87 -23.93 -9.92
N PHE A 48 -8.71 -23.60 -8.63
CA PHE A 48 -7.65 -22.71 -8.16
C PHE A 48 -6.26 -23.30 -8.45
N LYS A 49 -6.02 -24.57 -8.12
CA LYS A 49 -4.77 -25.27 -8.42
C LYS A 49 -4.46 -25.30 -9.91
N ARG A 50 -5.46 -25.56 -10.76
CA ARG A 50 -5.30 -25.49 -12.22
C ARG A 50 -4.89 -24.11 -12.71
N LYS A 51 -5.45 -23.03 -12.13
CA LYS A 51 -5.03 -21.66 -12.45
C LYS A 51 -3.59 -21.40 -12.02
N SER A 52 -3.22 -21.82 -10.81
CA SER A 52 -1.84 -21.72 -10.31
C SER A 52 -0.85 -22.47 -11.22
N SER A 53 -1.15 -23.72 -11.59
CA SER A 53 -0.28 -24.51 -12.48
C SER A 53 -0.20 -23.97 -13.92
N ARG A 54 -1.16 -23.16 -14.36
CA ARG A 54 -1.14 -22.48 -15.67
C ARG A 54 -0.47 -21.11 -15.62
N PHE A 55 -0.10 -20.63 -14.43
CA PHE A 55 0.57 -19.35 -14.30
C PHE A 55 1.93 -19.43 -15.03
N PRO A 56 2.25 -18.47 -15.91
CA PRO A 56 3.38 -18.58 -16.83
C PRO A 56 4.76 -18.56 -16.16
N LEU A 57 4.86 -18.09 -14.92
CA LEU A 57 6.12 -18.04 -14.19
C LEU A 57 6.24 -19.20 -13.21
N GLU A 58 7.43 -19.79 -13.16
CA GLU A 58 7.71 -20.86 -12.23
C GLU A 58 7.75 -20.37 -10.79
N PHE A 59 7.04 -21.08 -9.92
CA PHE A 59 7.20 -20.95 -8.47
C PHE A 59 8.51 -21.63 -8.06
N VAL A 60 9.62 -20.88 -8.14
CA VAL A 60 11.00 -21.38 -7.95
C VAL A 60 11.09 -22.34 -6.76
N HIS A 61 11.20 -23.65 -7.02
CA HIS A 61 11.29 -24.75 -6.03
C HIS A 61 10.51 -24.47 -4.73
N ASN A 62 9.18 -24.27 -4.86
CA ASN A 62 8.38 -23.74 -3.77
C ASN A 62 7.64 -24.86 -2.97
N PRO A 63 8.11 -25.27 -1.78
CA PRO A 63 7.31 -26.07 -0.85
C PRO A 63 6.14 -25.27 -0.25
N PHE A 64 6.04 -23.98 -0.55
CA PHE A 64 4.99 -23.04 -0.12
C PHE A 64 4.02 -22.69 -1.26
N SER A 65 3.90 -23.54 -2.29
CA SER A 65 2.75 -23.49 -3.21
C SER A 65 1.62 -24.34 -2.64
N ILE A 66 0.38 -23.90 -2.87
CA ILE A 66 -0.86 -24.59 -2.50
C ILE A 66 -0.89 -26.02 -3.08
N THR A 67 -0.35 -26.25 -4.27
CA THR A 67 -0.31 -27.60 -4.88
C THR A 67 0.56 -28.57 -4.10
N ASN A 68 1.54 -28.07 -3.36
CA ASN A 68 2.48 -28.86 -2.56
C ASN A 68 2.08 -28.95 -1.09
N GLN A 69 0.92 -28.38 -0.69
CA GLN A 69 0.43 -28.47 0.69
C GLN A 69 -0.33 -29.79 0.94
N PRO A 70 -0.25 -30.34 2.17
CA PRO A 70 -1.06 -31.46 2.61
C PRO A 70 -2.58 -31.20 2.48
N LYS A 71 -3.35 -32.22 2.08
CA LYS A 71 -4.81 -32.12 1.82
C LYS A 71 -5.60 -31.72 3.06
N ASP A 72 -5.14 -32.12 4.23
CA ASP A 72 -5.65 -31.77 5.55
C ASP A 72 -5.68 -30.25 5.82
N ARG A 73 -4.89 -29.46 5.08
CA ARG A 73 -4.86 -28.00 5.21
C ARG A 73 -5.78 -27.26 4.25
N TYR A 74 -6.38 -27.97 3.29
CA TYR A 74 -7.20 -27.35 2.25
C TYR A 74 -8.39 -26.55 2.80
N PRO A 75 -9.16 -27.03 3.81
CA PRO A 75 -10.25 -26.23 4.36
C PRO A 75 -9.80 -24.88 4.96
N ASN A 76 -8.59 -24.82 5.52
CA ASN A 76 -8.03 -23.58 6.05
C ASN A 76 -7.51 -22.68 4.92
N ILE A 77 -6.90 -23.25 3.88
CA ILE A 77 -6.46 -22.50 2.71
C ILE A 77 -7.65 -21.89 1.97
N GLU A 78 -8.77 -22.60 1.88
CA GLU A 78 -10.00 -22.08 1.24
C GLU A 78 -10.51 -20.83 1.96
N LYS A 79 -10.56 -20.85 3.30
CA LYS A 79 -10.90 -19.67 4.11
C LYS A 79 -9.94 -18.51 3.85
N GLN A 80 -8.64 -18.79 3.70
CA GLN A 80 -7.63 -17.76 3.41
C GLN A 80 -7.85 -17.13 2.03
N ILE A 81 -8.12 -17.94 1.00
CA ILE A 81 -8.39 -17.48 -0.38
C ILE A 81 -9.62 -16.58 -0.42
N VAL A 82 -10.73 -17.02 0.21
CA VAL A 82 -12.00 -16.29 0.26
C VAL A 82 -11.87 -14.98 1.05
N SER A 83 -10.99 -14.96 2.06
CA SER A 83 -10.79 -13.77 2.88
C SER A 83 -9.99 -12.64 2.21
N ALA A 84 -9.40 -12.91 1.04
CA ALA A 84 -8.52 -11.96 0.36
C ALA A 84 -9.32 -10.88 -0.36
N TYR A 85 -8.92 -9.61 -0.23
CA TYR A 85 -9.51 -8.54 -1.02
C TYR A 85 -8.54 -7.35 -1.21
N PRO A 86 -8.69 -6.60 -2.32
CA PRO A 86 -8.04 -5.30 -2.47
C PRO A 86 -8.69 -4.25 -1.57
N LEU A 87 -7.86 -3.36 -1.03
CA LEU A 87 -8.24 -2.32 -0.07
C LEU A 87 -7.56 -1.00 -0.42
N ILE A 88 -8.34 0.08 -0.41
CA ILE A 88 -7.83 1.46 -0.52
C ILE A 88 -8.43 2.35 0.57
N HIS A 89 -7.76 3.46 0.89
CA HIS A 89 -8.31 4.50 1.76
C HIS A 89 -9.35 5.36 1.02
N GLU A 90 -10.32 5.91 1.72
CA GLU A 90 -11.39 6.75 1.11
C GLU A 90 -10.85 7.97 0.34
N ARG A 91 -9.77 8.60 0.81
CA ARG A 91 -9.11 9.68 0.06
C ARG A 91 -8.43 9.21 -1.23
N VAL A 92 -8.00 7.95 -1.26
CA VAL A 92 -7.43 7.33 -2.46
C VAL A 92 -8.52 7.02 -3.47
N LEU A 93 -9.74 6.76 -3.02
CA LEU A 93 -10.90 6.67 -3.91
C LEU A 93 -11.12 8.00 -4.64
N GLN A 94 -11.07 9.13 -3.93
CA GLN A 94 -11.22 10.45 -4.56
C GLN A 94 -10.15 10.70 -5.63
N ILE A 95 -8.86 10.48 -5.33
CA ILE A 95 -7.81 10.69 -6.34
C ILE A 95 -7.93 9.72 -7.53
N TYR A 96 -8.48 8.52 -7.34
CA TYR A 96 -8.75 7.61 -8.47
C TYR A 96 -9.83 8.19 -9.38
N LEU A 97 -10.90 8.76 -8.82
CA LEU A 97 -11.97 9.41 -9.59
C LEU A 97 -11.45 10.65 -10.32
N ASP A 98 -10.74 11.54 -9.61
CA ASP A 98 -10.14 12.74 -10.19
C ASP A 98 -9.13 12.39 -11.29
N PHE A 99 -8.41 11.27 -11.14
CA PHE A 99 -7.45 10.81 -12.14
C PHE A 99 -8.13 10.28 -13.40
N LEU A 100 -9.25 9.56 -13.24
CA LEU A 100 -10.05 9.10 -14.37
C LEU A 100 -10.65 10.29 -15.13
N GLU A 101 -11.12 11.32 -14.43
CA GLU A 101 -11.59 12.57 -15.03
C GLU A 101 -10.47 13.27 -15.82
N HIS A 102 -9.30 13.46 -15.19
CA HIS A 102 -8.10 14.01 -15.83
C HIS A 102 -7.74 13.26 -17.12
N LYS A 103 -7.70 11.92 -17.06
CA LYS A 103 -7.37 11.09 -18.22
C LYS A 103 -8.45 11.16 -19.30
N CYS A 104 -9.73 11.31 -18.96
CA CYS A 104 -10.78 11.50 -19.96
C CYS A 104 -10.63 12.84 -20.69
N LEU A 105 -10.33 13.92 -19.96
CA LEU A 105 -10.17 15.28 -20.52
C LEU A 105 -8.91 15.42 -21.38
N TYR A 106 -7.79 14.86 -20.95
CA TYR A 106 -6.47 15.06 -21.58
C TYR A 106 -5.87 13.77 -22.16
N CYS A 107 -6.70 12.78 -22.54
CA CYS A 107 -6.22 11.53 -23.11
C CYS A 107 -5.46 11.73 -24.43
N ASN A 108 -4.36 11.01 -24.59
CA ASN A 108 -3.81 10.72 -25.90
C ASN A 108 -4.56 9.56 -26.58
N ASN A 109 -4.33 9.31 -27.88
CA ASN A 109 -5.04 8.26 -28.62
C ASN A 109 -4.96 6.86 -27.95
N LYS A 110 -3.83 6.54 -27.31
CA LYS A 110 -3.60 5.24 -26.65
C LYS A 110 -4.27 5.16 -25.28
N GLU A 111 -4.23 6.27 -24.54
CA GLU A 111 -4.94 6.43 -23.27
C GLU A 111 -6.46 6.38 -23.52
N LYS A 112 -6.95 6.95 -24.62
CA LYS A 112 -8.36 6.93 -24.99
C LYS A 112 -8.90 5.51 -25.17
N GLU A 113 -8.14 4.62 -25.80
CA GLU A 113 -8.51 3.19 -25.93
C GLU A 113 -8.72 2.50 -24.58
N ILE A 114 -8.10 3.00 -23.51
CA ILE A 114 -8.15 2.40 -22.17
C ILE A 114 -9.16 3.11 -21.28
N TYR A 115 -9.14 4.45 -21.24
CA TYR A 115 -9.86 5.24 -20.22
C TYR A 115 -11.23 5.75 -20.67
N GLN A 116 -11.56 5.78 -21.97
CA GLN A 116 -12.75 6.49 -22.46
C GLN A 116 -14.07 6.03 -21.80
N ASN A 117 -14.18 4.77 -21.37
CA ASN A 117 -15.36 4.22 -20.70
C ASN A 117 -14.99 3.25 -19.56
N ILE A 118 -13.86 3.48 -18.89
CA ILE A 118 -13.43 2.57 -17.82
C ILE A 118 -14.21 2.83 -16.54
N SER A 119 -14.76 1.76 -15.93
CA SER A 119 -15.33 1.85 -14.58
C SER A 119 -14.22 1.91 -13.53
N LEU A 120 -14.54 2.37 -12.32
CA LEU A 120 -13.61 2.33 -11.20
C LEU A 120 -13.09 0.91 -10.92
N THR A 121 -13.97 -0.09 -10.95
CA THR A 121 -13.58 -1.49 -10.69
C THR A 121 -12.67 -2.03 -11.80
N ALA A 122 -12.94 -1.70 -13.06
CA ALA A 122 -12.06 -2.05 -14.18
C ALA A 122 -10.69 -1.34 -14.07
N PHE A 123 -10.66 -0.10 -13.59
CA PHE A 123 -9.41 0.61 -13.32
C PHE A 123 -8.60 -0.07 -12.20
N VAL A 124 -9.23 -0.43 -11.08
CA VAL A 124 -8.58 -1.18 -10.00
C VAL A 124 -8.10 -2.55 -10.49
N GLN A 125 -8.90 -3.25 -11.30
CA GLN A 125 -8.51 -4.51 -11.93
C GLN A 125 -7.26 -4.35 -12.79
N ARG A 126 -7.15 -3.23 -13.52
CA ARG A 126 -5.96 -2.88 -14.30
C ARG A 126 -4.76 -2.65 -13.39
N LEU A 127 -4.91 -1.87 -12.31
CA LEU A 127 -3.84 -1.63 -11.32
C LEU A 127 -3.36 -2.92 -10.64
N LEU A 128 -4.22 -3.94 -10.51
CA LEU A 128 -3.85 -5.25 -9.98
C LEU A 128 -3.14 -6.14 -11.03
N THR A 129 -3.71 -6.27 -12.23
CA THR A 129 -3.29 -7.29 -13.22
C THR A 129 -2.21 -6.85 -14.20
N LYS A 130 -1.99 -5.54 -14.39
CA LYS A 130 -0.96 -5.04 -15.32
C LYS A 130 0.37 -4.74 -14.65
N ARG A 131 0.54 -5.20 -13.41
CA ARG A 131 1.81 -5.15 -12.67
C ARG A 131 2.83 -6.09 -13.31
N CYS A 132 4.11 -5.77 -13.13
CA CYS A 132 5.17 -6.73 -13.41
C CYS A 132 5.13 -7.85 -12.37
N ALA A 133 5.68 -9.02 -12.68
CA ALA A 133 5.90 -10.04 -11.66
C ALA A 133 6.97 -9.58 -10.66
N SER A 134 8.03 -8.94 -11.16
CA SER A 134 9.05 -8.30 -10.34
C SER A 134 9.41 -6.93 -10.89
N PHE A 135 9.59 -5.94 -10.01
CA PHE A 135 9.97 -4.58 -10.36
C PHE A 135 10.73 -3.94 -9.21
N PHE A 136 12.04 -3.69 -9.38
CA PHE A 136 12.86 -3.11 -8.31
C PHE A 136 14.16 -2.46 -8.80
N GLY A 137 14.80 -1.75 -7.86
CA GLY A 137 16.12 -1.17 -8.04
C GLY A 137 16.12 0.21 -8.71
N LYS A 138 17.29 0.84 -8.69
CA LYS A 138 17.47 2.20 -9.24
C LYS A 138 17.28 2.28 -10.74
N ASN A 139 17.41 1.16 -11.47
CA ASN A 139 17.31 1.14 -12.93
C ASN A 139 15.98 0.53 -13.44
N ASP A 140 15.01 0.30 -12.55
CA ASP A 140 13.75 -0.38 -12.90
C ASP A 140 14.00 -1.73 -13.58
N LYS A 141 14.71 -2.63 -12.89
CA LYS A 141 14.79 -4.02 -13.36
C LYS A 141 13.42 -4.64 -13.25
N TYR A 142 12.96 -5.25 -14.33
CA TYR A 142 11.61 -5.80 -14.41
C TYR A 142 11.60 -7.23 -14.95
N LEU A 143 10.59 -7.98 -14.49
CA LEU A 143 10.16 -9.26 -15.03
C LEU A 143 8.66 -9.17 -15.29
N LEU A 144 8.25 -9.30 -16.54
CA LEU A 144 6.84 -9.33 -16.91
C LEU A 144 6.24 -10.70 -16.61
N VAL A 145 4.91 -10.75 -16.50
CA VAL A 145 4.16 -12.01 -16.36
C VAL A 145 4.38 -12.92 -17.59
N SER A 146 4.67 -12.35 -18.76
CA SER A 146 5.08 -13.08 -19.97
C SER A 146 6.42 -13.83 -19.84
N GLY A 147 7.22 -13.54 -18.80
CA GLY A 147 8.58 -14.07 -18.62
C GLY A 147 9.67 -13.17 -19.19
N GLU A 148 9.31 -12.13 -19.94
CA GLU A 148 10.27 -11.18 -20.50
C GLU A 148 10.95 -10.36 -19.39
N ARG A 149 12.27 -10.24 -19.51
CA ARG A 149 13.11 -9.50 -18.56
C ARG A 149 13.69 -8.28 -19.24
N GLY A 150 13.83 -7.20 -18.49
CA GLY A 150 14.53 -6.03 -18.96
C GLY A 150 14.89 -5.07 -17.85
N CYS A 151 15.36 -3.91 -18.25
CA CYS A 151 15.82 -2.86 -17.36
C CYS A 151 15.58 -1.52 -18.06
N SER A 152 15.08 -0.52 -17.33
CA SER A 152 14.76 0.81 -17.88
C SER A 152 13.60 0.78 -18.89
N SER A 153 13.35 1.90 -19.59
CA SER A 153 12.33 2.08 -20.64
C SER A 153 10.86 2.21 -20.19
N PHE A 154 10.58 2.13 -18.90
CA PHE A 154 9.23 2.43 -18.38
C PHE A 154 8.79 3.89 -18.58
N MET A 155 9.73 4.82 -18.80
CA MET A 155 9.42 6.24 -19.06
C MET A 155 8.70 6.45 -20.39
N ASP A 156 8.89 5.54 -21.34
CA ASP A 156 8.30 5.66 -22.68
C ASP A 156 6.85 5.14 -22.72
N VAL A 157 6.41 4.37 -21.71
CA VAL A 157 5.09 3.74 -21.66
C VAL A 157 3.98 4.79 -21.68
N GLY A 158 3.04 4.65 -22.63
CA GLY A 158 1.95 5.63 -22.82
C GLY A 158 2.35 6.86 -23.63
N THR A 159 3.59 6.94 -24.14
CA THR A 159 4.03 7.98 -25.07
C THR A 159 4.09 7.48 -26.52
N ALA A 160 4.42 8.36 -27.47
CA ALA A 160 4.68 7.97 -28.86
C ALA A 160 5.88 7.00 -28.99
N HIS A 161 6.79 7.00 -28.02
CA HIS A 161 8.04 6.22 -28.05
C HIS A 161 7.93 4.86 -27.37
N GLU A 162 6.77 4.46 -26.85
CA GLU A 162 6.61 3.15 -26.21
C GLU A 162 6.95 2.01 -27.20
N LYS A 163 7.60 0.96 -26.71
CA LYS A 163 8.06 -0.17 -27.53
C LYS A 163 7.65 -1.48 -26.89
N SER A 164 7.33 -2.47 -27.72
CA SER A 164 7.10 -3.83 -27.25
C SER A 164 8.34 -4.35 -26.49
N PRO A 165 8.18 -5.01 -25.34
CA PRO A 165 6.93 -5.47 -24.73
C PRO A 165 6.22 -4.47 -23.80
N LEU A 166 6.85 -3.31 -23.52
CA LEU A 166 6.36 -2.26 -22.62
C LEU A 166 5.35 -1.34 -23.32
N LEU A 167 4.17 -1.89 -23.61
CA LEU A 167 3.04 -1.14 -24.16
C LEU A 167 2.04 -0.83 -23.05
N LEU A 168 1.43 0.36 -23.06
CA LEU A 168 0.44 0.78 -22.06
C LEU A 168 -0.71 -0.23 -21.89
N LYS A 169 -1.11 -0.93 -22.95
CA LYS A 169 -2.13 -2.01 -22.87
C LYS A 169 -1.69 -3.24 -22.03
N ASN A 170 -0.38 -3.45 -21.90
CA ASN A 170 0.22 -4.63 -21.28
C ASN A 170 0.78 -4.34 -19.89
N VAL A 171 1.26 -3.12 -19.63
CA VAL A 171 1.90 -2.72 -18.37
C VAL A 171 1.36 -1.39 -17.85
N LEU A 172 1.61 -1.11 -16.56
CA LEU A 172 1.28 0.18 -15.95
C LEU A 172 2.25 1.28 -16.37
N SER A 173 1.74 2.49 -16.59
CA SER A 173 2.54 3.71 -16.70
C SER A 173 3.00 4.20 -15.33
N TYR A 174 3.97 5.12 -15.24
CA TYR A 174 4.41 5.64 -13.94
C TYR A 174 3.33 6.39 -13.15
N ASP A 175 2.38 7.05 -13.84
CA ASP A 175 1.22 7.66 -13.20
C ASP A 175 0.36 6.58 -12.50
N GLU A 176 0.12 5.47 -13.19
CA GLU A 176 -0.66 4.34 -12.66
C GLU A 176 0.09 3.61 -11.54
N ILE A 177 1.42 3.46 -11.66
CA ILE A 177 2.25 2.86 -10.61
C ILE A 177 2.15 3.66 -9.32
N LYS A 178 2.13 4.99 -9.41
CA LYS A 178 1.97 5.90 -8.27
C LYS A 178 0.62 5.68 -7.56
N LEU A 179 -0.46 5.53 -8.33
CA LEU A 179 -1.79 5.21 -7.79
C LEU A 179 -1.87 3.80 -7.21
N SER A 180 -1.27 2.83 -7.90
CA SER A 180 -1.18 1.43 -7.46
C SER A 180 -0.39 1.28 -6.14
N ALA A 181 0.50 2.21 -5.82
CA ALA A 181 1.23 2.24 -4.55
C ALA A 181 0.34 2.54 -3.32
N PHE A 182 -0.92 2.95 -3.51
CA PHE A 182 -1.90 3.05 -2.43
C PHE A 182 -2.81 1.82 -2.34
N LEU A 183 -2.80 0.95 -3.34
CA LEU A 183 -3.63 -0.24 -3.41
C LEU A 183 -3.00 -1.38 -2.62
N SER A 184 -3.65 -1.74 -1.51
CA SER A 184 -3.22 -2.80 -0.61
C SER A 184 -4.04 -4.06 -0.84
N VAL A 185 -3.49 -5.23 -0.49
CA VAL A 185 -4.23 -6.49 -0.48
C VAL A 185 -4.07 -7.11 0.90
N SER A 186 -5.19 -7.52 1.48
CA SER A 186 -5.26 -8.12 2.82
C SER A 186 -5.94 -9.48 2.74
N SER A 187 -5.41 -10.47 3.45
CA SER A 187 -6.05 -11.78 3.62
C SER A 187 -5.67 -12.41 4.95
N HIS A 188 -6.47 -13.36 5.41
CA HIS A 188 -5.97 -14.35 6.35
C HIS A 188 -4.89 -15.20 5.68
N SER A 189 -3.89 -15.61 6.44
CA SER A 189 -2.83 -16.50 5.97
C SER A 189 -2.36 -17.40 7.10
N GLU A 190 -1.92 -18.60 6.72
CA GLU A 190 -1.11 -19.45 7.58
C GLU A 190 0.36 -19.04 7.48
N PHE A 191 1.08 -19.07 8.61
CA PHE A 191 2.51 -18.86 8.67
C PHE A 191 3.24 -20.19 8.76
N LEU A 192 4.18 -20.40 7.85
CA LEU A 192 4.91 -21.65 7.68
C LEU A 192 6.30 -21.61 8.34
N ASN A 193 6.76 -20.42 8.70
CA ASN A 193 7.99 -20.17 9.45
C ASN A 193 7.93 -18.81 10.15
N SER A 194 9.01 -18.45 10.86
CA SER A 194 9.12 -17.21 11.64
C SER A 194 9.04 -15.91 10.81
N GLY A 195 9.22 -15.98 9.50
CA GLY A 195 9.29 -14.80 8.62
C GLY A 195 10.65 -14.10 8.64
N ASN A 196 11.71 -14.74 9.16
CA ASN A 196 13.06 -14.19 9.14
C ASN A 196 13.56 -14.00 7.70
N ARG A 197 14.16 -12.84 7.40
CA ARG A 197 14.72 -12.49 6.08
C ARG A 197 15.79 -13.45 5.57
N TYR A 198 16.48 -14.15 6.48
CA TYR A 198 17.50 -15.15 6.15
C TYR A 198 17.00 -16.59 6.27
N ASN A 199 15.69 -16.80 6.37
CA ASN A 199 15.14 -18.12 6.59
C ASN A 199 15.35 -19.07 5.39
N CYS A 200 15.64 -18.54 4.19
CA CYS A 200 16.07 -19.30 3.02
C CYS A 200 15.23 -20.56 2.77
N ARG A 201 13.89 -20.43 2.80
CA ARG A 201 12.90 -21.49 2.50
C ARG A 201 12.76 -22.61 3.54
N LYS A 202 13.27 -22.44 4.76
CA LYS A 202 13.13 -23.47 5.80
C LYS A 202 11.74 -23.41 6.44
N ILE A 203 10.99 -24.51 6.36
CA ILE A 203 9.76 -24.68 7.15
C ILE A 203 10.17 -24.85 8.61
N GLU A 204 9.48 -24.15 9.51
CA GLU A 204 9.75 -24.28 10.94
C GLU A 204 9.29 -25.67 11.44
N LYS A 205 10.22 -26.43 12.01
CA LYS A 205 9.92 -27.76 12.56
C LYS A 205 9.17 -27.63 13.89
N HIS A 206 9.53 -26.61 14.67
CA HIS A 206 8.95 -26.36 15.98
C HIS A 206 7.73 -25.45 15.87
N LYS A 207 6.57 -26.05 15.56
CA LYS A 207 5.30 -25.31 15.37
C LYS A 207 4.80 -24.53 16.59
N TYR A 208 5.41 -24.69 17.77
CA TYR A 208 5.13 -23.89 18.98
C TYR A 208 5.93 -22.59 19.02
N ALA A 209 6.97 -22.44 18.20
CA ALA A 209 7.82 -21.25 18.13
C ALA A 209 7.22 -20.15 17.24
N ILE A 210 6.21 -20.49 16.43
CA ILE A 210 5.52 -19.56 15.54
C ILE A 210 4.04 -19.46 15.88
N GLU A 211 3.45 -18.33 15.53
CA GLU A 211 2.01 -18.21 15.39
C GLU A 211 1.61 -18.90 14.09
N ARG A 212 0.54 -19.70 14.10
CA ARG A 212 0.18 -20.49 12.90
C ARG A 212 -0.72 -19.73 11.94
N GLU A 213 -1.58 -18.87 12.46
CA GLU A 213 -2.60 -18.19 11.67
C GLU A 213 -2.63 -16.71 12.03
N GLY A 214 -2.91 -15.89 11.03
CA GLY A 214 -3.08 -14.45 11.22
C GLY A 214 -3.58 -13.79 9.95
N VAL A 215 -3.49 -12.47 9.93
CA VAL A 215 -3.78 -11.65 8.75
C VAL A 215 -2.48 -11.11 8.19
N VAL A 216 -2.37 -11.04 6.87
CA VAL A 216 -1.24 -10.47 6.17
C VAL A 216 -1.74 -9.37 5.26
N ILE A 217 -1.14 -8.19 5.36
CA ILE A 217 -1.47 -7.03 4.53
C ILE A 217 -0.22 -6.48 3.85
N GLY A 218 -0.30 -6.32 2.53
CA GLY A 218 0.75 -5.69 1.73
C GLY A 218 0.55 -4.19 1.66
N LEU A 219 1.52 -3.41 2.14
CA LEU A 219 1.52 -1.95 2.10
C LEU A 219 2.70 -1.45 1.29
N THR A 220 2.48 -0.46 0.43
CA THR A 220 3.55 0.15 -0.37
C THR A 220 3.90 1.54 0.16
N GLY A 221 5.19 1.71 0.46
CA GLY A 221 5.74 3.00 0.90
C GLY A 221 6.19 3.88 -0.28
N PRO A 222 6.58 5.13 0.00
CA PRO A 222 7.04 6.06 -1.02
C PRO A 222 8.31 5.56 -1.70
N ARG A 223 8.37 5.73 -3.03
CA ARG A 223 9.52 5.39 -3.85
C ARG A 223 10.22 6.65 -4.34
N LEU A 224 11.41 6.90 -3.80
CA LEU A 224 12.19 8.13 -4.05
C LEU A 224 13.51 7.90 -4.79
N THR A 225 13.77 6.70 -5.31
CA THR A 225 15.05 6.38 -5.97
C THR A 225 15.11 6.66 -7.45
N ARG A 226 13.97 6.93 -8.08
CA ARG A 226 13.91 7.41 -9.46
C ARG A 226 13.59 8.90 -9.46
N PRO A 227 14.51 9.76 -9.95
CA PRO A 227 14.24 11.17 -10.10
C PRO A 227 13.04 11.42 -11.01
N GLU A 228 12.34 12.50 -10.71
CA GLU A 228 11.28 13.10 -11.53
C GLU A 228 9.96 12.33 -11.67
N ILE A 229 9.81 11.20 -10.97
CA ILE A 229 8.74 10.23 -11.23
C ILE A 229 8.13 9.67 -9.92
N MET A 230 6.85 9.27 -9.94
CA MET A 230 6.11 8.72 -8.78
C MET A 230 6.08 9.68 -7.58
N ASP A 231 6.39 9.21 -6.37
CA ASP A 231 6.37 10.02 -5.15
C ASP A 231 7.47 11.12 -5.15
N TYR A 232 8.52 10.97 -5.96
CA TYR A 232 9.57 11.99 -6.11
C TYR A 232 8.98 13.32 -6.59
N GLN A 233 7.93 13.28 -7.42
CA GLN A 233 7.29 14.47 -7.98
C GLN A 233 6.62 15.36 -6.93
N ASP A 234 6.19 14.77 -5.80
CA ASP A 234 5.49 15.53 -4.76
C ASP A 234 6.37 15.75 -3.53
N ILE A 235 7.26 14.81 -3.22
CA ILE A 235 8.06 14.82 -1.98
C ILE A 235 9.42 15.50 -2.15
N ILE A 236 10.05 15.41 -3.34
CA ILE A 236 11.38 15.97 -3.60
C ILE A 236 11.26 17.20 -4.47
N ILE A 237 11.82 18.31 -3.98
CA ILE A 237 11.90 19.58 -4.69
C ILE A 237 13.29 19.65 -5.34
N ALA A 238 13.33 19.51 -6.66
CA ALA A 238 14.57 19.50 -7.45
C ALA A 238 14.58 20.62 -8.49
N LYS A 239 15.77 21.18 -8.77
CA LYS A 239 15.93 22.31 -9.70
C LYS A 239 15.46 22.02 -11.13
N THR A 240 15.65 20.78 -11.61
CA THR A 240 15.25 20.36 -12.95
C THR A 240 13.76 20.02 -13.06
N GLN A 241 13.10 19.71 -11.95
CA GLN A 241 11.70 19.29 -11.90
C GLN A 241 10.77 20.44 -11.54
N ASN A 242 11.05 21.15 -10.45
CA ASN A 242 10.16 22.11 -9.81
C ASN A 242 10.28 23.48 -10.48
N THR A 243 9.88 23.53 -11.75
CA THR A 243 9.87 24.74 -12.58
C THR A 243 8.45 25.03 -13.08
N LYS A 244 8.20 26.29 -13.48
CA LYS A 244 6.87 26.72 -13.98
C LYS A 244 6.46 25.97 -15.25
N GLU A 245 7.44 25.63 -16.10
CA GLU A 245 7.21 24.91 -17.36
C GLU A 245 6.71 23.49 -17.12
N LYS A 246 7.14 22.86 -16.02
CA LYS A 246 6.68 21.53 -15.59
C LYS A 246 5.42 21.58 -14.72
N GLY A 247 4.73 22.72 -14.69
CA GLY A 247 3.45 22.87 -14.00
C GLY A 247 3.57 23.12 -12.50
N TYR A 248 4.76 23.48 -11.98
CA TYR A 248 4.95 23.74 -10.55
C TYR A 248 4.75 25.22 -10.16
N GLY A 249 4.24 25.43 -8.93
CA GLY A 249 4.19 26.75 -8.27
C GLY A 249 2.99 27.62 -8.62
N PHE A 250 1.89 27.01 -9.05
CA PHE A 250 0.62 27.70 -9.37
C PHE A 250 -0.28 27.81 -8.13
N GLY A 251 -1.22 28.76 -8.10
CA GLY A 251 -2.21 28.87 -7.03
C GLY A 251 -3.19 27.68 -6.97
N PHE A 252 -3.88 27.49 -5.85
CA PHE A 252 -4.96 26.50 -5.74
C PHE A 252 -6.20 26.89 -6.55
N ASP A 253 -6.46 28.19 -6.68
CA ASP A 253 -7.65 28.74 -7.34
C ASP A 253 -7.43 28.99 -8.84
N GLU A 254 -6.22 28.75 -9.34
CA GLU A 254 -5.90 28.90 -10.76
C GLU A 254 -6.45 27.70 -11.55
N HIS A 255 -7.28 27.98 -12.55
CA HIS A 255 -7.77 26.96 -13.46
C HIS A 255 -6.61 26.40 -14.32
N PRO A 256 -6.45 25.06 -14.37
CA PRO A 256 -5.41 24.46 -15.17
C PRO A 256 -5.74 24.62 -16.66
N ASP A 257 -4.82 25.25 -17.40
CA ASP A 257 -4.90 25.48 -18.84
C ASP A 257 -4.27 24.34 -19.66
N CYS A 258 -3.54 23.43 -19.01
CA CYS A 258 -2.84 22.34 -19.69
C CYS A 258 -2.79 21.06 -18.85
N ARG A 259 -2.58 19.94 -19.54
CA ARG A 259 -2.48 18.58 -18.96
C ARG A 259 -1.53 18.50 -17.77
N VAL A 260 -0.38 19.15 -17.85
CA VAL A 260 0.65 19.08 -16.79
C VAL A 260 0.20 19.82 -15.54
N LYS A 261 -0.40 21.01 -15.68
CA LYS A 261 -0.93 21.78 -14.54
C LYS A 261 -2.11 21.06 -13.89
N ASP A 262 -3.03 20.52 -14.68
CA ASP A 262 -4.18 19.77 -14.17
C ASP A 262 -3.74 18.55 -13.34
N TYR A 263 -2.75 17.80 -13.86
CA TYR A 263 -2.17 16.68 -13.13
C TYR A 263 -1.50 17.11 -11.82
N ARG A 264 -0.86 18.28 -11.76
CA ARG A 264 -0.30 18.80 -10.49
C ARG A 264 -1.38 19.27 -9.53
N GLN A 265 -2.44 19.88 -10.04
CA GLN A 265 -3.58 20.30 -9.25
C GLN A 265 -4.27 19.12 -8.53
N LEU A 266 -4.40 17.99 -9.21
CA LEU A 266 -4.94 16.74 -8.62
C LEU A 266 -4.18 16.30 -7.37
N TRP A 267 -2.84 16.27 -7.43
CA TRP A 267 -2.03 15.84 -6.29
C TRP A 267 -1.94 16.91 -5.19
N LYS A 268 -2.01 18.20 -5.55
CA LYS A 268 -2.12 19.29 -4.56
C LYS A 268 -3.41 19.23 -3.78
N ARG A 269 -4.54 18.94 -4.45
CA ARG A 269 -5.84 18.72 -3.80
C ARG A 269 -5.80 17.49 -2.90
N PHE A 270 -5.21 16.39 -3.39
CA PHE A 270 -5.07 15.17 -2.60
C PHE A 270 -4.25 15.37 -1.32
N TYR A 271 -3.12 16.07 -1.39
CA TYR A 271 -2.31 16.36 -0.20
C TYR A 271 -2.75 17.60 0.56
N GLU A 272 -3.67 18.41 0.02
CA GLU A 272 -4.09 19.71 0.59
C GLU A 272 -2.90 20.64 0.89
N GLU A 273 -1.88 20.62 0.03
CA GLU A 273 -0.67 21.45 0.17
C GLU A 273 -0.26 22.07 -1.16
N PRO A 274 0.26 23.30 -1.15
CA PRO A 274 0.80 23.92 -2.34
C PRO A 274 2.09 23.22 -2.75
N ASP A 275 2.37 23.27 -4.05
CA ASP A 275 3.63 22.87 -4.61
C ASP A 275 4.57 24.07 -4.71
N TYR A 276 5.87 23.82 -4.59
CA TYR A 276 6.86 24.89 -4.55
C TYR A 276 7.84 24.81 -5.72
N LEU A 277 8.23 25.99 -6.21
CA LEU A 277 9.39 26.15 -7.09
C LEU A 277 10.68 26.00 -6.29
N HIS A 278 11.67 25.33 -6.87
CA HIS A 278 12.96 25.11 -6.21
C HIS A 278 13.63 26.42 -5.77
N ALA A 279 13.55 27.46 -6.62
CA ALA A 279 14.14 28.77 -6.35
C ALA A 279 13.56 29.48 -5.10
N ASN A 280 12.35 29.11 -4.69
CA ASN A 280 11.63 29.75 -3.58
C ASN A 280 11.81 29.02 -2.25
N VAL A 281 12.46 27.86 -2.23
CA VAL A 281 12.59 27.00 -1.04
C VAL A 281 14.03 26.93 -0.60
N LYS A 282 14.26 27.04 0.70
CA LYS A 282 15.56 26.86 1.34
C LYS A 282 15.46 25.74 2.38
N ILE A 283 16.56 25.02 2.57
CA ILE A 283 16.66 23.98 3.60
C ILE A 283 16.64 24.67 4.96
N ASP A 284 15.55 24.48 5.70
CA ASP A 284 15.37 25.01 7.05
C ASP A 284 15.59 23.94 8.14
N ASN A 285 15.71 22.66 7.74
CA ASN A 285 15.75 21.48 8.62
C ASN A 285 14.53 21.34 9.55
N ILE A 286 13.44 22.04 9.24
CA ILE A 286 12.16 21.98 9.95
C ILE A 286 11.17 21.21 9.06
N ARG A 287 10.64 21.86 8.02
CA ARG A 287 9.80 21.21 7.00
C ARG A 287 10.66 20.68 5.86
N PHE A 288 11.63 21.48 5.44
CA PHE A 288 12.48 21.24 4.29
C PHE A 288 13.84 20.70 4.73
N GLY A 289 14.02 19.38 4.56
CA GLY A 289 15.23 18.66 4.96
C GLY A 289 16.17 18.35 3.78
N PRO A 290 17.41 17.95 4.06
CA PRO A 290 18.35 17.51 3.03
C PRO A 290 17.98 16.11 2.49
N SER A 291 18.07 15.94 1.16
CA SER A 291 18.07 14.65 0.48
C SER A 291 19.49 14.06 0.44
N LYS A 292 19.63 12.82 -0.07
CA LYS A 292 20.94 12.21 -0.41
C LYS A 292 21.76 13.04 -1.39
N ASN A 293 21.09 13.79 -2.26
CA ASN A 293 21.71 14.73 -3.18
C ASN A 293 21.65 16.14 -2.58
N SER A 294 22.77 16.86 -2.57
CA SER A 294 22.89 18.18 -1.93
C SER A 294 22.08 19.28 -2.62
N GLU A 295 21.64 19.06 -3.85
CA GLU A 295 20.83 20.01 -4.63
C GLU A 295 19.32 19.78 -4.50
N GLU A 296 18.92 18.66 -3.88
CA GLU A 296 17.54 18.25 -3.70
C GLU A 296 17.05 18.53 -2.28
N ILE A 297 15.82 19.02 -2.18
CA ILE A 297 15.18 19.36 -0.91
C ILE A 297 14.02 18.38 -0.68
N LEU A 298 13.96 17.80 0.52
CA LEU A 298 12.88 16.91 0.93
C LEU A 298 11.78 17.68 1.67
N ASP A 299 10.54 17.57 1.24
CA ASP A 299 9.38 18.03 2.02
C ASP A 299 8.92 16.95 3.00
N SER A 300 9.21 17.18 4.28
CA SER A 300 8.85 16.28 5.38
C SER A 300 7.33 16.19 5.59
N LEU A 301 6.58 17.25 5.27
CA LEU A 301 5.13 17.30 5.44
C LEU A 301 4.43 16.42 4.41
N ILE A 302 4.75 16.55 3.12
CA ILE A 302 4.17 15.69 2.08
C ILE A 302 4.55 14.22 2.32
N MET A 303 5.78 13.97 2.77
CA MET A 303 6.18 12.60 3.12
C MET A 303 5.36 12.04 4.28
N LYS A 304 5.06 12.84 5.31
CA LYS A 304 4.12 12.45 6.38
C LYS A 304 2.74 12.13 5.80
N LYS A 305 2.18 13.00 4.96
CA LYS A 305 0.84 12.80 4.39
C LYS A 305 0.79 11.51 3.55
N ARG A 306 1.82 11.25 2.74
CA ARG A 306 1.96 10.00 1.99
C ARG A 306 1.98 8.76 2.88
N TYR A 307 2.63 8.83 4.05
CA TYR A 307 2.65 7.75 5.02
C TYR A 307 1.32 7.58 5.78
N ALA A 308 0.67 8.69 6.15
CA ALA A 308 -0.57 8.70 6.92
C ALA A 308 -1.65 7.84 6.26
N ILE A 309 -1.84 7.94 4.94
CA ILE A 309 -2.80 7.13 4.20
C ILE A 309 -2.55 5.63 4.34
N SER A 310 -1.29 5.20 4.23
CA SER A 310 -0.93 3.79 4.38
C SER A 310 -1.07 3.30 5.83
N PHE A 311 -0.85 4.18 6.81
CA PHE A 311 -1.02 3.86 8.23
C PHE A 311 -2.50 3.74 8.61
N ASP A 312 -3.34 4.66 8.15
CA ASP A 312 -4.78 4.61 8.37
C ASP A 312 -5.37 3.35 7.75
N THR A 313 -4.95 3.00 6.53
CA THR A 313 -5.36 1.75 5.87
C THR A 313 -5.00 0.53 6.72
N LEU A 314 -3.78 0.48 7.29
CA LEU A 314 -3.35 -0.62 8.16
C LEU A 314 -4.16 -0.68 9.44
N LEU A 315 -4.35 0.45 10.12
CA LEU A 315 -5.02 0.52 11.42
C LEU A 315 -6.51 0.17 11.29
N LEU A 316 -7.20 0.73 10.29
CA LEU A 316 -8.62 0.48 10.04
C LEU A 316 -8.88 -0.97 9.60
N GLU A 317 -8.03 -1.52 8.74
CA GLU A 317 -8.09 -2.95 8.38
C GLU A 317 -7.86 -3.84 9.60
N SER A 318 -6.87 -3.50 10.42
CA SER A 318 -6.51 -4.28 11.60
C SER A 318 -7.66 -4.31 12.61
N GLU A 319 -8.30 -3.16 12.82
CA GLU A 319 -9.50 -3.03 13.66
C GLU A 319 -10.66 -3.87 13.10
N ALA A 320 -10.94 -3.78 11.80
CA ALA A 320 -12.03 -4.52 11.15
C ALA A 320 -11.85 -6.04 11.27
N ARG A 321 -10.65 -6.55 10.99
CA ARG A 321 -10.32 -7.98 11.08
C ARG A 321 -10.37 -8.50 12.52
N ALA A 322 -9.89 -7.70 13.47
CA ALA A 322 -9.92 -8.06 14.89
C ALA A 322 -11.35 -8.11 15.43
N LYS A 323 -12.17 -7.13 15.05
CA LYS A 323 -13.61 -7.09 15.36
C LYS A 323 -14.36 -8.28 14.76
N GLU A 324 -14.12 -8.62 13.48
CA GLU A 324 -14.71 -9.78 12.82
C GLU A 324 -14.33 -11.10 13.52
N ALA A 325 -13.08 -11.21 13.98
CA ALA A 325 -12.60 -12.37 14.71
C ALA A 325 -13.02 -12.42 16.20
N GLY A 326 -13.64 -11.35 16.73
CA GLY A 326 -13.96 -11.21 18.15
C GLY A 326 -12.73 -11.25 19.07
N LYS A 327 -11.57 -10.83 18.56
CA LYS A 327 -10.27 -10.87 19.27
C LYS A 327 -9.61 -9.50 19.27
N GLN A 328 -8.66 -9.31 20.19
CA GLN A 328 -7.76 -8.17 20.17
C GLN A 328 -6.62 -8.40 19.17
N ALA A 329 -6.18 -7.37 18.47
CA ALA A 329 -5.11 -7.44 17.48
C ALA A 329 -3.72 -7.24 18.10
N PHE A 330 -2.76 -7.99 17.57
CA PHE A 330 -1.34 -7.71 17.68
C PHE A 330 -0.84 -7.37 16.27
N VAL A 331 -0.54 -6.10 16.01
CA VAL A 331 -0.11 -5.64 14.68
C VAL A 331 1.40 -5.54 14.65
N HIS A 332 2.02 -6.34 13.79
CA HIS A 332 3.44 -6.25 13.45
C HIS A 332 3.62 -5.24 12.31
N VAL A 333 4.22 -4.10 12.66
CA VAL A 333 4.46 -2.97 11.76
C VAL A 333 5.89 -3.06 11.23
N MET A 334 6.01 -3.19 9.92
CA MET A 334 7.30 -3.13 9.23
C MET A 334 7.49 -1.81 8.50
N GLY A 335 8.72 -1.30 8.46
CA GLY A 335 9.06 -0.08 7.75
C GLY A 335 8.82 -0.16 6.24
N ILE A 336 7.83 0.58 5.73
CA ILE A 336 7.53 0.68 4.30
C ILE A 336 8.27 1.86 3.66
N GLY A 337 8.90 1.66 2.49
CA GLY A 337 9.74 2.68 1.85
C GLY A 337 11.03 3.02 2.62
N LEU A 338 11.32 2.29 3.71
CA LEU A 338 12.46 2.52 4.60
C LEU A 338 13.70 1.66 4.26
N SER A 339 13.66 0.88 3.18
CA SER A 339 14.83 0.12 2.73
C SER A 339 15.91 1.04 2.19
N ARG A 340 17.18 0.62 2.26
CA ARG A 340 18.33 1.36 1.69
C ARG A 340 18.14 1.72 0.21
N LEU A 341 17.37 0.90 -0.52
CA LEU A 341 16.98 1.05 -1.92
C LEU A 341 15.80 2.02 -2.16
N TRP A 342 15.15 2.53 -1.11
CA TRP A 342 13.94 3.37 -1.20
C TRP A 342 14.04 4.68 -0.40
N LYS A 343 14.88 4.72 0.65
CA LYS A 343 15.10 5.90 1.48
C LYS A 343 15.76 7.05 0.72
N ALA A 344 15.23 8.27 0.86
CA ALA A 344 15.87 9.51 0.39
C ALA A 344 16.79 10.12 1.46
N THR A 345 16.48 9.96 2.75
CA THR A 345 17.26 10.52 3.86
C THR A 345 17.19 9.62 5.10
N ASP A 346 18.14 9.78 6.02
CA ASP A 346 18.12 9.07 7.31
C ASP A 346 17.05 9.62 8.26
N GLN A 347 16.60 10.86 8.04
CA GLN A 347 15.47 11.47 8.78
C GLN A 347 14.12 10.82 8.48
N GLN A 348 14.01 10.05 7.39
CA GLN A 348 12.75 9.44 6.94
C GLN A 348 12.19 8.45 7.96
N GLU A 349 13.07 7.76 8.70
CA GLU A 349 12.67 6.85 9.78
C GLU A 349 12.02 7.59 10.96
N LYS A 350 12.50 8.79 11.27
CA LYS A 350 11.94 9.66 12.32
C LYS A 350 10.57 10.19 11.92
N ILE A 351 10.43 10.62 10.66
CA ILE A 351 9.18 11.11 10.08
C ILE A 351 8.13 9.99 10.08
N PHE A 352 8.53 8.77 9.71
CA PHE A 352 7.68 7.58 9.76
C PHE A 352 7.11 7.34 11.16
N LEU A 353 7.98 7.23 12.17
CA LEU A 353 7.55 6.91 13.54
C LEU A 353 6.65 8.01 14.12
N LYS A 354 7.03 9.28 13.94
CA LYS A 354 6.23 10.41 14.42
C LYS A 354 4.86 10.47 13.74
N ALA A 355 4.81 10.31 12.41
CA ALA A 355 3.56 10.28 11.66
C ALA A 355 2.66 9.12 12.12
N PHE A 356 3.24 7.93 12.37
CA PHE A 356 2.47 6.78 12.84
C PHE A 356 1.85 7.03 14.22
N ILE A 357 2.64 7.54 15.18
CA ILE A 357 2.14 7.84 16.53
C ILE A 357 1.01 8.86 16.47
N GLN A 358 1.15 9.93 15.68
CA GLN A 358 0.10 10.93 15.50
C GLN A 358 -1.20 10.31 14.96
N ARG A 359 -1.12 9.40 13.97
CA ARG A 359 -2.30 8.72 13.44
C ARG A 359 -2.93 7.75 14.44
N VAL A 360 -2.13 7.05 15.23
CA VAL A 360 -2.64 6.17 16.31
C VAL A 360 -3.37 6.99 17.36
N GLN A 361 -2.78 8.08 17.86
CA GLN A 361 -3.42 8.97 18.83
C GLN A 361 -4.73 9.55 18.30
N TYR A 362 -4.74 9.90 17.01
CA TYR A 362 -5.90 10.46 16.35
C TYR A 362 -7.06 9.45 16.17
N LEU A 363 -6.75 8.24 15.70
CA LEU A 363 -7.73 7.19 15.47
C LEU A 363 -8.08 6.40 16.74
N LEU A 364 -7.38 6.65 17.85
CA LEU A 364 -7.53 5.95 19.12
C LEU A 364 -8.98 5.74 19.60
N PRO A 365 -9.92 6.70 19.46
CA PRO A 365 -11.31 6.47 19.86
C PRO A 365 -12.03 5.37 19.07
N LYS A 366 -11.54 5.09 17.86
CA LYS A 366 -12.11 4.13 16.89
C LYS A 366 -11.37 2.79 16.89
N LEU A 367 -10.15 2.73 17.40
CA LEU A 367 -9.32 1.54 17.45
C LEU A 367 -9.55 0.80 18.78
N GLN A 368 -10.67 0.10 18.94
CA GLN A 368 -11.06 -0.56 20.20
C GLN A 368 -10.61 -2.03 20.27
N HIS A 369 -10.21 -2.60 19.14
CA HIS A 369 -9.80 -4.00 19.01
C HIS A 369 -8.30 -4.13 18.72
N ILE A 370 -7.51 -3.06 18.87
CA ILE A 370 -6.05 -3.09 18.70
C ILE A 370 -5.37 -2.97 20.06
N ASP A 371 -4.77 -4.05 20.55
CA ASP A 371 -4.11 -4.03 21.86
C ASP A 371 -2.61 -3.71 21.74
N VAL A 372 -1.93 -4.22 20.70
CA VAL A 372 -0.49 -4.02 20.52
C VAL A 372 -0.11 -3.60 19.10
N LEU A 373 0.80 -2.61 19.03
CA LEU A 373 1.55 -2.23 17.84
C LEU A 373 3.04 -2.52 18.05
N HIS A 374 3.62 -3.41 17.26
CA HIS A 374 5.02 -3.81 17.35
C HIS A 374 5.81 -3.31 16.13
N PHE A 375 6.64 -2.28 16.33
CA PHE A 375 7.51 -1.71 15.31
C PHE A 375 8.82 -2.49 15.26
N SER A 376 8.98 -3.30 14.22
CA SER A 376 10.15 -4.16 14.05
C SER A 376 11.07 -3.68 12.93
N MET A 377 12.37 -4.00 13.09
CA MET A 377 13.44 -3.71 12.12
C MET A 377 13.75 -2.22 11.90
N PHE A 378 13.52 -1.40 12.92
CA PHE A 378 13.98 -0.02 12.99
C PHE A 378 15.40 0.04 13.58
N HIS A 379 16.20 1.03 13.17
CA HIS A 379 17.54 1.28 13.70
C HIS A 379 17.49 2.07 15.00
N LEU A 380 16.43 2.85 15.20
CA LEU A 380 16.21 3.62 16.42
C LEU A 380 15.74 2.67 17.53
N GLY A 381 16.39 2.73 18.70
CA GLY A 381 15.96 2.04 19.92
C GLY A 381 14.99 2.86 20.78
N LYS A 382 14.87 4.16 20.51
CA LYS A 382 13.94 5.10 21.13
C LYS A 382 13.69 6.24 20.16
N TRP A 383 12.45 6.73 20.08
CA TRP A 383 12.12 7.95 19.36
C TRP A 383 10.97 8.68 20.06
N ASP A 384 11.22 9.90 20.53
CA ASP A 384 10.24 10.67 21.31
C ASP A 384 9.77 9.88 22.55
N GLU A 385 8.45 9.76 22.76
CA GLU A 385 7.82 8.94 23.79
C GLU A 385 7.78 7.43 23.45
N LEU A 386 8.14 7.04 22.23
CA LEU A 386 8.13 5.65 21.79
C LEU A 386 9.36 4.90 22.28
N THR A 387 9.11 3.96 23.19
CA THR A 387 10.05 3.00 23.75
C THR A 387 9.40 1.62 23.79
N ASP A 388 10.18 0.57 24.09
CA ASP A 388 9.64 -0.77 24.26
C ASP A 388 8.70 -0.80 25.48
N GLY A 389 7.39 -0.90 25.23
CA GLY A 389 6.37 -0.95 26.28
C GLY A 389 5.63 0.37 26.55
N THR A 390 5.81 1.40 25.70
CA THR A 390 5.02 2.64 25.79
C THR A 390 3.53 2.31 25.65
N VAL A 391 2.68 2.90 26.49
CA VAL A 391 1.22 2.73 26.42
C VAL A 391 0.60 4.07 26.07
N ILE A 392 -0.19 4.10 25.00
CA ILE A 392 -1.06 5.24 24.72
C ILE A 392 -2.38 4.96 25.44
N GLU A 393 -2.57 5.60 26.57
CA GLU A 393 -3.78 5.45 27.38
C GLU A 393 -5.01 5.97 26.65
N SER A 394 -6.11 5.23 26.79
CA SER A 394 -7.40 5.65 26.24
C SER A 394 -8.52 5.18 27.15
N PRO A 395 -9.38 6.10 27.65
CA PRO A 395 -10.51 5.73 28.48
C PRO A 395 -11.57 4.92 27.73
N THR A 396 -11.59 4.99 26.39
CA THR A 396 -12.56 4.27 25.55
C THR A 396 -12.07 2.88 25.12
N HIS A 397 -10.81 2.53 25.42
CA HIS A 397 -10.22 1.28 24.98
C HIS A 397 -10.45 0.14 26.01
N PRO A 398 -10.91 -1.05 25.59
CA PRO A 398 -11.17 -2.18 26.51
C PRO A 398 -9.97 -2.58 27.37
N SER A 399 -8.75 -2.46 26.82
CA SER A 399 -7.48 -2.75 27.53
C SER A 399 -6.84 -1.54 28.21
N GLY A 400 -7.56 -0.40 28.32
CA GLY A 400 -7.05 0.86 28.90
C GLY A 400 -6.11 1.66 27.99
N GLY A 401 -5.76 1.13 26.82
CA GLY A 401 -4.92 1.80 25.82
C GLY A 401 -4.28 0.84 24.83
N ILE A 402 -3.45 1.38 23.95
CA ILE A 402 -2.67 0.63 22.95
C ILE A 402 -1.21 0.56 23.40
N LYS A 403 -0.67 -0.66 23.48
CA LYS A 403 0.74 -0.90 23.84
C LYS A 403 1.61 -0.87 22.59
N MET A 404 2.66 -0.07 22.61
CA MET A 404 3.61 0.08 21.52
C MET A 404 4.97 -0.47 21.92
N PHE A 405 5.62 -1.16 20.99
CA PHE A 405 6.95 -1.74 21.18
C PHE A 405 7.85 -1.36 20.02
N LEU A 406 9.09 -0.96 20.32
CA LEU A 406 10.13 -0.67 19.35
C LEU A 406 11.29 -1.61 19.58
N SER A 407 11.21 -2.81 18.99
CA SER A 407 12.19 -3.88 19.24
C SER A 407 12.30 -4.83 18.05
N LYS A 408 13.36 -5.63 18.00
CA LYS A 408 13.53 -6.63 16.95
C LYS A 408 12.67 -7.85 17.25
N ARG A 409 11.73 -8.17 16.37
CA ARG A 409 10.91 -9.39 16.40
C ARG A 409 10.68 -9.91 14.99
N ASN A 410 10.71 -11.23 14.83
CA ASN A 410 10.33 -11.85 13.56
C ASN A 410 8.81 -11.76 13.36
N PRO A 411 8.30 -11.59 12.12
CA PRO A 411 6.87 -11.34 11.88
C PRO A 411 5.93 -12.40 12.49
N SER A 412 6.26 -13.68 12.36
CA SER A 412 5.40 -14.81 12.75
C SER A 412 5.80 -15.46 14.08
N GLU A 413 6.61 -14.80 14.90
CA GLU A 413 7.05 -15.32 16.20
C GLU A 413 5.86 -15.55 17.16
N ASN A 414 5.84 -16.65 17.89
CA ASN A 414 4.68 -17.01 18.72
C ASN A 414 4.32 -15.91 19.74
N LEU A 415 3.04 -15.56 19.85
CA LEU A 415 2.59 -14.47 20.74
C LEU A 415 2.54 -14.87 22.22
N LYS A 416 2.49 -16.17 22.54
CA LYS A 416 2.48 -16.68 23.92
C LYS A 416 3.74 -16.33 24.69
N THR A 417 4.88 -16.19 24.00
CA THR A 417 6.18 -15.84 24.62
C THR A 417 6.16 -14.47 25.29
N ARG A 418 5.26 -13.57 24.87
CA ARG A 418 5.05 -12.23 25.46
C ARG A 418 3.72 -12.08 26.21
N GLY A 419 3.03 -13.19 26.51
CA GLY A 419 1.74 -13.15 27.21
C GLY A 419 0.57 -12.66 26.36
N PHE A 420 0.69 -12.69 25.03
CA PHE A 420 -0.31 -12.17 24.08
C PHE A 420 -1.02 -13.27 23.28
N GLY A 421 -0.99 -14.51 23.75
CA GLY A 421 -1.37 -15.70 22.99
C GLY A 421 -2.83 -15.85 22.55
N ASN A 422 -3.75 -14.97 22.97
CA ASN A 422 -5.16 -14.99 22.53
C ASN A 422 -5.50 -13.88 21.52
N ARG A 423 -4.49 -13.23 20.96
CA ARG A 423 -4.65 -12.09 20.04
C ARG A 423 -4.53 -12.52 18.59
N LEU A 424 -5.21 -11.81 17.71
CA LEU A 424 -5.07 -11.97 16.27
C LEU A 424 -3.76 -11.33 15.82
N LEU A 425 -2.82 -12.14 15.30
CA LEU A 425 -1.59 -11.62 14.71
C LEU A 425 -1.89 -11.02 13.34
N ILE A 426 -1.55 -9.75 13.14
CA ILE A 426 -1.66 -9.05 11.86
C ILE A 426 -0.26 -8.61 11.45
N VAL A 427 0.20 -9.06 10.28
CA VAL A 427 1.55 -8.80 9.77
C VAL A 427 1.46 -7.89 8.55
N SER A 428 2.03 -6.70 8.68
CA SER A 428 2.26 -5.82 7.53
C SER A 428 3.58 -6.17 6.83
N TYR A 429 3.58 -6.19 5.49
CA TYR A 429 4.81 -6.31 4.71
C TYR A 429 4.94 -5.20 3.68
N ALA A 430 6.19 -4.79 3.40
CA ALA A 430 6.45 -3.83 2.34
C ALA A 430 6.28 -4.49 0.98
N SER A 431 5.20 -4.13 0.29
CA SER A 431 4.88 -4.49 -1.08
C SER A 431 5.33 -3.38 -2.04
N ASP A 432 5.30 -3.62 -3.35
CA ASP A 432 5.71 -2.67 -4.36
C ASP A 432 4.57 -2.34 -5.34
N GLY A 433 4.42 -1.06 -5.71
CA GLY A 433 3.29 -0.59 -6.52
C GLY A 433 3.23 -1.15 -7.95
N ASN A 434 4.34 -1.70 -8.48
CA ASN A 434 4.40 -2.30 -9.82
C ASN A 434 4.90 -3.75 -9.81
N ALA A 435 4.77 -4.47 -8.68
CA ALA A 435 5.15 -5.88 -8.60
C ALA A 435 4.01 -6.75 -8.08
N LEU A 436 4.01 -8.02 -8.47
CA LEU A 436 3.18 -9.04 -7.85
C LEU A 436 3.69 -9.36 -6.44
N PRO A 437 2.83 -9.92 -5.56
CA PRO A 437 3.24 -10.38 -4.25
C PRO A 437 4.48 -11.29 -4.34
N GLY A 438 5.49 -11.00 -3.52
CA GLY A 438 6.78 -11.66 -3.51
C GLY A 438 7.89 -10.93 -4.25
N ASN A 439 7.59 -10.10 -5.26
CA ASN A 439 8.54 -9.32 -6.07
C ASN A 439 9.85 -10.07 -6.38
N GLU A 440 10.91 -9.87 -5.60
CA GLU A 440 12.21 -10.55 -5.75
C GLU A 440 12.13 -12.09 -5.70
N PHE A 441 11.07 -12.65 -5.12
CA PHE A 441 10.73 -14.08 -5.19
C PHE A 441 10.74 -14.60 -6.64
N TRP A 442 10.11 -13.88 -7.56
CA TRP A 442 9.96 -14.29 -8.96
C TRP A 442 11.28 -14.27 -9.74
N MET A 443 12.27 -13.54 -9.21
CA MET A 443 13.62 -13.47 -9.74
C MET A 443 14.58 -14.46 -9.07
N GLY A 444 14.09 -15.32 -8.15
CA GLY A 444 14.91 -16.27 -7.41
C GLY A 444 15.84 -15.61 -6.39
N CYS A 445 15.51 -14.40 -5.91
CA CYS A 445 16.30 -13.69 -4.91
C CYS A 445 15.71 -13.97 -3.50
N PHE A 446 16.51 -14.60 -2.63
CA PHE A 446 16.00 -15.23 -1.40
C PHE A 446 16.21 -14.43 -0.10
N ASN A 447 17.12 -13.44 -0.09
CA ASN A 447 17.61 -12.81 1.14
C ASN A 447 17.59 -11.27 1.09
N THR A 448 16.75 -10.66 0.24
CA THR A 448 16.87 -9.24 -0.12
C THR A 448 15.81 -8.34 0.49
N SER A 449 14.56 -8.79 0.63
CA SER A 449 13.42 -7.93 0.99
C SER A 449 12.42 -8.61 1.90
N SER A 450 11.58 -7.80 2.54
CA SER A 450 10.42 -8.29 3.28
C SER A 450 9.37 -8.95 2.41
N ASN A 451 9.22 -8.49 1.16
CA ASN A 451 8.25 -9.02 0.21
C ASN A 451 8.61 -10.49 -0.12
N ALA A 452 9.89 -10.74 -0.41
CA ALA A 452 10.41 -12.08 -0.60
C ALA A 452 10.28 -12.93 0.67
N SER A 453 10.62 -12.41 1.85
CA SER A 453 10.51 -13.20 3.08
C SER A 453 9.07 -13.60 3.40
N THR A 454 8.09 -12.72 3.14
CA THR A 454 6.66 -13.04 3.31
C THR A 454 6.22 -14.09 2.30
N ALA A 455 6.63 -13.98 1.04
CA ALA A 455 6.38 -15.00 0.03
C ALA A 455 6.96 -16.38 0.38
N TRP A 456 8.08 -16.43 1.11
CA TRP A 456 8.68 -17.67 1.59
C TRP A 456 8.15 -18.14 2.96
N SER A 457 7.27 -17.38 3.61
CA SER A 457 6.70 -17.72 4.92
C SER A 457 5.20 -17.97 4.88
N THR A 458 4.54 -17.66 3.77
CA THR A 458 3.08 -17.70 3.59
C THR A 458 2.73 -18.14 2.18
N LEU A 459 1.43 -18.21 1.89
CA LEU A 459 0.89 -18.54 0.56
C LEU A 459 0.49 -17.28 -0.25
N VAL A 460 0.96 -16.09 0.14
CA VAL A 460 0.53 -14.80 -0.47
C VAL A 460 0.86 -14.68 -1.95
N THR A 461 1.85 -15.41 -2.47
CA THR A 461 2.20 -15.41 -3.91
C THR A 461 1.11 -15.99 -4.80
N GLU A 462 0.19 -16.77 -4.22
CA GLU A 462 -0.99 -17.30 -4.89
C GLU A 462 -2.27 -16.60 -4.39
N ILE A 463 -2.40 -16.39 -3.07
CA ILE A 463 -3.61 -15.82 -2.47
C ILE A 463 -3.82 -14.35 -2.85
N HIS A 464 -2.77 -13.53 -2.82
CA HIS A 464 -2.83 -12.10 -3.19
C HIS A 464 -2.64 -11.89 -4.70
N ASN A 465 -2.48 -12.94 -5.49
CA ASN A 465 -2.16 -12.83 -6.92
C ASN A 465 -3.46 -12.74 -7.76
N PRO A 466 -3.72 -11.60 -8.43
CA PRO A 466 -4.97 -11.39 -9.17
C PRO A 466 -5.10 -12.27 -10.42
N HIS A 467 -4.01 -12.89 -10.90
CA HIS A 467 -4.06 -13.85 -12.01
C HIS A 467 -4.47 -15.27 -11.57
N ILE A 468 -4.38 -15.56 -10.27
CA ILE A 468 -4.68 -16.87 -9.69
C ILE A 468 -5.97 -16.79 -8.89
N ASN A 469 -6.00 -15.91 -7.87
CA ASN A 469 -7.18 -15.61 -7.07
C ASN A 469 -8.09 -14.57 -7.75
N THR A 470 -8.56 -14.89 -8.96
CA THR A 470 -9.33 -13.96 -9.80
C THR A 470 -10.71 -13.63 -9.22
N GLU A 471 -11.25 -14.46 -8.32
CA GLU A 471 -12.62 -14.32 -7.80
C GLU A 471 -12.69 -13.39 -6.58
N TRP A 472 -11.59 -13.29 -5.81
CA TRP A 472 -11.53 -12.48 -4.60
C TRP A 472 -10.55 -11.31 -4.70
N VAL A 473 -9.46 -11.45 -5.45
CA VAL A 473 -8.51 -10.36 -5.73
C VAL A 473 -8.81 -9.77 -7.09
N ASN A 474 -9.91 -9.03 -7.16
CA ASN A 474 -10.33 -8.30 -8.35
C ASN A 474 -10.89 -6.93 -7.99
N GLY A 475 -11.03 -6.07 -9.00
CA GLY A 475 -11.55 -4.72 -8.81
C GLY A 475 -13.01 -4.65 -8.35
N ASP A 476 -13.82 -5.68 -8.60
CA ASP A 476 -15.21 -5.72 -8.17
C ASP A 476 -15.33 -5.98 -6.66
N ASN A 477 -14.38 -6.72 -6.07
CA ASN A 477 -14.28 -6.97 -4.63
C ASN A 477 -13.48 -5.89 -3.87
N LEU A 478 -13.43 -4.66 -4.39
CA LEU A 478 -12.72 -3.55 -3.76
C LEU A 478 -13.37 -3.15 -2.44
N HIS A 479 -12.54 -3.05 -1.40
CA HIS A 479 -12.94 -2.52 -0.11
C HIS A 479 -12.36 -1.12 0.12
N ILE A 480 -13.12 -0.29 0.82
CA ILE A 480 -12.76 1.07 1.18
C ILE A 480 -12.58 1.15 2.70
N ALA A 481 -11.38 1.54 3.13
CA ALA A 481 -11.08 1.89 4.51
C ALA A 481 -11.49 3.34 4.74
N THR A 482 -12.43 3.53 5.68
CA THR A 482 -13.00 4.83 6.02
C THR A 482 -12.87 5.04 7.52
N GLU A 483 -12.62 6.28 7.93
CA GLU A 483 -12.63 6.55 9.36
C GLU A 483 -14.05 6.49 9.93
N GLU A 484 -15.08 6.80 9.14
CA GLU A 484 -16.48 6.92 9.60
C GLU A 484 -17.16 5.56 9.77
N TYR A 485 -16.96 4.65 8.83
CA TYR A 485 -17.69 3.39 8.76
C TYR A 485 -16.79 2.14 8.89
N GLY A 486 -15.49 2.31 9.07
CA GLY A 486 -14.51 1.23 9.04
C GLY A 486 -14.24 0.73 7.62
N VAL A 487 -13.98 -0.57 7.47
CA VAL A 487 -13.75 -1.21 6.17
C VAL A 487 -15.04 -1.80 5.63
N MET A 488 -15.37 -1.47 4.39
CA MET A 488 -16.58 -1.97 3.72
C MET A 488 -16.39 -2.14 2.22
N HIS A 489 -17.27 -2.90 1.59
CA HIS A 489 -17.26 -3.10 0.15
C HIS A 489 -17.62 -1.79 -0.59
N ILE A 490 -17.04 -1.57 -1.77
CA ILE A 490 -17.26 -0.34 -2.56
C ILE A 490 -18.75 -0.07 -2.83
N SER A 491 -19.56 -1.10 -3.07
CA SER A 491 -21.00 -0.92 -3.31
C SER A 491 -21.78 -0.49 -2.07
N GLU A 492 -21.39 -0.95 -0.88
CA GLU A 492 -21.96 -0.49 0.39
C GLU A 492 -21.53 0.94 0.70
N TYR A 493 -20.27 1.26 0.43
CA TYR A 493 -19.73 2.62 0.58
C TYR A 493 -20.45 3.61 -0.32
N ALA A 494 -20.59 3.29 -1.62
CA ALA A 494 -21.28 4.11 -2.60
C ALA A 494 -22.71 4.40 -2.16
N LYS A 495 -23.49 3.38 -1.76
CA LYS A 495 -24.86 3.55 -1.27
C LYS A 495 -24.93 4.48 -0.07
N LYS A 496 -24.05 4.31 0.92
CA LYS A 496 -24.05 5.16 2.12
C LYS A 496 -23.68 6.61 1.80
N LYS A 497 -22.65 6.83 0.99
CA LYS A 497 -22.24 8.20 0.63
C LYS A 497 -23.27 8.91 -0.23
N LEU A 498 -23.90 8.22 -1.18
CA LEU A 498 -24.93 8.81 -2.04
C LEU A 498 -26.26 9.08 -1.30
N LEU A 499 -26.53 8.42 -0.18
CA LEU A 499 -27.68 8.72 0.68
C LEU A 499 -27.48 9.98 1.56
N HIS A 500 -26.24 10.46 1.68
CA HIS A 500 -25.85 11.59 2.52
C HIS A 500 -25.31 12.80 1.71
N VAL A 501 -25.43 12.75 0.38
CA VAL A 501 -25.24 13.88 -0.56
C VAL A 501 -26.62 14.33 -1.01
#